data_AF-A0A7S4KD96-F1
#
_entry.id   AF-A0A7S4KD96-F1
#
_cell.length_a   1.000
_cell.length_b   1.000
_cell.length_c   1.000
_cell.angle_alpha   90.00
_cell.angle_beta   90.00
_cell.angle_gamma   90.00
#
_symmetry.space_group_name_H-M   'P 1'
#
loop_
_entity.id
_entity.type
_entity.pdbx_description
1 polymer ?
#
loop_
_entity_poly.entity_id
_entity_poly.type
_entity_poly.pdbx_seq_one_letter_code
_entity_poly.pdbx_strand_id
1 'polypeptide(L)'
;YNLYLRYALGSGSSLDRPLEISVNGAVVQASLSLPNTGSYDNWIHSAPVSASLVAGTNVIKAKATGSSGPDVDHLRIEWTGSPLSDTGYAFRNAPHFVSMIRDQYPYGIGEVTIRDAQYETDAVLDHYFYHDNTAPFLCIRFIQRFGISNPSPRYITECARAFRSGLYSPPGSVHTFGTGDYGDLHATIAAVILDREGSSEVLDRDPSSGSLREPLLKV
;
A
#
# COMPACT_ATOMS: atom_id res chain seq x y z
N TYR A 1 13.27 2.41 7.39
CA TYR A 1 12.31 1.29 7.31
C TYR A 1 12.29 0.58 8.63
N ASN A 2 11.14 0.06 9.05
CA ASN A 2 11.00 -0.85 10.17
C ASN A 2 10.84 -2.27 9.63
N LEU A 3 11.65 -3.18 10.15
CA LEU A 3 11.62 -4.59 9.82
C LEU A 3 10.95 -5.36 10.95
N TYR A 4 10.05 -6.28 10.63
CA TYR A 4 9.41 -7.16 11.59
C TYR A 4 9.53 -8.60 11.11
N LEU A 5 9.94 -9.50 12.01
CA LEU A 5 9.86 -10.93 11.76
C LEU A 5 8.54 -11.45 12.31
N ARG A 6 7.76 -12.14 11.49
CA ARG A 6 6.67 -12.97 11.98
C ARG A 6 7.25 -14.32 12.40
N TYR A 7 7.03 -14.70 13.65
CA TYR A 7 7.64 -15.89 14.24
C TYR A 7 6.71 -16.59 15.23
N ALA A 8 7.00 -17.87 15.48
CA ALA A 8 6.39 -18.67 16.53
C ALA A 8 7.48 -19.42 17.32
N LEU A 9 7.22 -19.61 18.61
CA LEU A 9 8.08 -20.36 19.50
C LEU A 9 7.22 -21.05 20.56
N GLY A 10 7.18 -22.38 20.54
CA GLY A 10 6.29 -23.18 21.38
C GLY A 10 6.70 -23.30 22.86
N SER A 11 5.75 -23.78 23.66
CA SER A 11 5.84 -23.95 25.12
C SER A 11 6.98 -24.84 25.62
N GLY A 12 7.53 -25.73 24.77
CA GLY A 12 8.71 -26.55 25.10
C GLY A 12 10.04 -25.77 25.15
N SER A 13 10.06 -24.52 24.70
CA SER A 13 11.24 -23.64 24.73
C SER A 13 11.06 -22.53 25.76
N SER A 14 11.46 -22.74 27.02
CA SER A 14 11.30 -21.74 28.09
C SER A 14 12.17 -20.48 27.95
N LEU A 15 12.94 -20.35 26.87
CA LEU A 15 13.95 -19.31 26.68
C LEU A 15 13.69 -18.50 25.42
N ASP A 16 13.98 -17.20 25.51
CA ASP A 16 14.11 -16.30 24.36
C ASP A 16 15.11 -16.87 23.34
N ARG A 17 14.82 -16.75 22.04
CA ARG A 17 15.67 -17.21 20.94
C ARG A 17 16.09 -16.05 20.04
N PRO A 18 17.05 -15.22 20.48
CA PRO A 18 17.38 -14.01 19.77
C PRO A 18 18.10 -14.26 18.44
N LEU A 19 17.88 -13.35 17.49
CA LEU A 19 18.56 -13.31 16.20
C LEU A 19 19.34 -12.00 16.03
N GLU A 20 20.55 -12.09 15.49
CA GLU A 20 21.28 -10.95 14.93
C GLU A 20 20.71 -10.64 13.55
N ILE A 21 20.35 -9.38 13.30
CA ILE A 21 19.89 -8.90 12.01
C ILE A 21 21.00 -8.06 11.37
N SER A 22 21.35 -8.40 10.14
CA SER A 22 22.28 -7.63 9.31
C SER A 22 21.64 -7.25 7.98
N VAL A 23 22.01 -6.08 7.47
CA VAL A 23 21.55 -5.52 6.20
C VAL A 23 22.78 -5.17 5.38
N ASN A 24 22.88 -5.73 4.17
CA ASN A 24 24.01 -5.54 3.26
C ASN A 24 25.37 -5.81 3.94
N GLY A 25 25.41 -6.78 4.85
CA GLY A 25 26.60 -7.17 5.62
C GLY A 25 26.86 -6.36 6.90
N ALA A 26 26.15 -5.26 7.13
CA ALA A 26 26.26 -4.48 8.36
C ALA A 26 25.24 -4.95 9.41
N VAL A 27 25.69 -5.20 10.64
CA VAL A 27 24.77 -5.57 11.75
C VAL A 27 23.95 -4.34 12.15
N VAL A 28 22.62 -4.46 12.04
CA VAL A 28 21.67 -3.40 12.41
C VAL A 28 21.00 -3.67 13.76
N GLN A 29 20.91 -4.93 14.15
CA GLN A 29 20.44 -5.33 15.47
C GLN A 29 21.24 -6.55 15.92
N ALA A 30 22.06 -6.38 16.94
CA ALA A 30 22.96 -7.45 17.41
C ALA A 30 22.20 -8.59 18.12
N SER A 31 21.07 -8.27 18.74
CA SER A 31 20.21 -9.23 19.44
C SER A 31 18.76 -8.77 19.39
N LEU A 32 17.99 -9.29 18.45
CA LEU A 32 16.55 -9.14 18.39
C LEU A 32 15.92 -10.18 19.30
N SER A 33 15.29 -9.76 20.39
CA SER A 33 14.56 -10.65 21.31
C SER A 33 13.31 -11.22 20.63
N LEU A 34 13.14 -12.53 20.74
CA LEU A 34 12.05 -13.34 20.19
C LEU A 34 11.58 -14.33 21.27
N PRO A 35 10.84 -13.84 22.28
CA PRO A 35 10.38 -14.63 23.42
C PRO A 35 9.42 -15.77 23.03
N ASN A 36 9.23 -16.72 23.94
CA ASN A 36 8.27 -17.80 23.79
C ASN A 36 6.85 -17.23 23.54
N THR A 37 6.20 -17.74 22.49
CA THR A 37 4.85 -17.34 22.04
C THR A 37 3.73 -18.21 22.63
N GLY A 38 4.07 -19.26 23.37
CA GLY A 38 3.17 -20.19 24.04
C GLY A 38 2.82 -21.43 23.22
N SER A 39 2.81 -21.34 21.89
CA SER A 39 2.52 -22.45 20.98
C SER A 39 3.26 -22.28 19.66
N TYR A 40 3.56 -23.38 18.97
CA TYR A 40 4.07 -23.35 17.59
C TYR A 40 3.03 -22.85 16.57
N ASP A 41 1.75 -22.78 16.99
CA ASP A 41 0.66 -22.22 16.19
C ASP A 41 0.39 -20.73 16.50
N ASN A 42 1.01 -20.17 17.55
CA ASN A 42 0.80 -18.77 17.92
C ASN A 42 1.84 -17.85 17.28
N TRP A 43 1.50 -17.33 16.10
CA TRP A 43 2.40 -16.49 15.33
C TRP A 43 2.23 -15.00 15.65
N ILE A 44 3.31 -14.35 16.04
CA ILE A 44 3.34 -12.91 16.36
C ILE A 44 4.44 -12.18 15.59
N HIS A 45 4.36 -10.85 15.54
CA HIS A 45 5.44 -10.02 14.99
C HIS A 45 6.43 -9.63 16.08
N SER A 46 7.71 -9.58 15.73
CA SER A 46 8.78 -9.06 16.60
C SER A 46 8.60 -7.57 16.89
N ALA A 47 9.38 -7.06 17.85
CA ALA A 47 9.61 -5.62 17.92
C ALA A 47 10.25 -5.10 16.61
N PRO A 48 9.98 -3.84 16.22
CA PRO A 48 10.54 -3.26 15.00
C PRO A 48 12.06 -3.16 15.08
N VAL A 49 12.74 -3.54 13.99
CA VAL A 49 14.17 -3.25 13.77
C VAL A 49 14.29 -2.13 12.75
N SER A 50 14.82 -0.99 13.17
CA SER A 50 15.08 0.12 12.27
C SER A 50 16.27 -0.18 11.36
N ALA A 51 16.04 -0.07 10.06
CA ALA A 51 17.07 -0.29 9.04
C ALA A 51 17.00 0.74 7.91
N SER A 52 18.18 1.09 7.40
CA SER A 52 18.36 1.86 6.18
C SER A 52 18.57 0.88 5.02
N LEU A 53 17.68 0.95 4.03
CA LEU A 53 17.77 0.15 2.80
C LEU A 53 18.19 1.06 1.65
N VAL A 54 19.04 0.55 0.76
CA VAL A 54 19.40 1.26 -0.48
C VAL A 54 18.36 1.00 -1.56
N ALA A 55 18.31 1.84 -2.60
CA ALA A 55 17.48 1.57 -3.75
C ALA A 55 17.92 0.26 -4.45
N GLY A 56 16.96 -0.55 -4.88
CA GLY A 56 17.23 -1.85 -5.50
C GLY A 56 17.42 -2.99 -4.51
N THR A 57 18.29 -3.94 -4.85
CA THR A 57 18.46 -5.18 -4.09
C THR A 57 19.16 -4.93 -2.76
N ASN A 58 18.54 -5.41 -1.67
CA ASN A 58 19.13 -5.44 -0.34
C ASN A 58 19.22 -6.89 0.15
N VAL A 59 20.28 -7.23 0.87
CA VAL A 59 20.45 -8.54 1.51
C VAL A 59 20.22 -8.37 3.00
N ILE A 60 19.10 -8.91 3.49
CA ILE A 60 18.78 -8.94 4.91
C ILE A 60 19.02 -10.36 5.42
N LYS A 61 19.83 -10.51 6.45
CA LYS A 61 20.20 -11.80 7.02
C LYS A 61 19.90 -11.80 8.52
N ALA A 62 19.12 -12.80 8.94
CA ALA A 62 18.92 -13.14 10.34
C ALA A 62 19.83 -14.33 10.71
N LYS A 63 20.54 -14.23 11.83
CA LYS A 63 21.49 -15.24 12.30
C LYS A 63 21.22 -15.53 13.78
N ALA A 64 21.00 -16.79 14.15
CA ALA A 64 20.87 -17.15 15.55
C ALA A 64 22.15 -16.80 16.33
N THR A 65 21.99 -16.13 17.47
CA THR A 65 23.11 -15.79 18.37
C THR A 65 23.30 -16.85 19.46
N GLY A 66 22.31 -17.71 19.67
CA GLY A 66 22.36 -18.90 20.53
C GLY A 66 22.43 -20.21 19.74
N SER A 67 22.01 -21.31 20.37
CA SER A 67 22.02 -22.64 19.77
C SER A 67 20.91 -22.87 18.73
N SER A 68 19.85 -22.05 18.71
CA SER A 68 18.72 -22.16 17.79
C SER A 68 17.92 -20.85 17.69
N GLY A 69 17.17 -20.67 16.61
CA GLY A 69 16.21 -19.57 16.41
C GLY A 69 14.76 -20.04 16.65
N PRO A 70 13.77 -19.12 16.62
CA PRO A 70 12.36 -19.50 16.56
C PRO A 70 11.99 -19.98 15.14
N ASP A 71 10.76 -20.47 14.97
CA ASP A 71 10.22 -20.71 13.64
C ASP A 71 9.88 -19.35 13.03
N VAL A 72 10.47 -19.05 11.88
CA VAL A 72 10.32 -17.76 11.19
C VAL A 72 9.52 -17.99 9.91
N ASP A 73 8.50 -17.16 9.71
CA ASP A 73 7.58 -17.25 8.58
C ASP A 73 7.93 -16.20 7.51
N HIS A 74 7.81 -14.91 7.82
CA HIS A 74 8.14 -13.85 6.87
C HIS A 74 8.76 -12.61 7.51
N LEU A 75 9.37 -11.79 6.65
CA LEU A 75 9.90 -10.46 6.98
C LEU A 75 8.94 -9.41 6.42
N ARG A 76 8.31 -8.64 7.32
CA ARG A 76 7.52 -7.45 6.95
C ARG A 76 8.42 -6.23 6.98
N ILE A 77 8.32 -5.40 5.95
CA ILE A 77 9.09 -4.16 5.81
C ILE A 77 8.09 -3.00 5.73
N GLU A 78 8.11 -2.13 6.73
CA GLU A 78 7.33 -0.90 6.74
C GLU A 78 8.23 0.29 6.44
N TRP A 79 7.72 1.20 5.63
CA TRP A 79 8.39 2.46 5.40
C TRP A 79 8.00 3.48 6.47
N THR A 80 9.00 4.18 7.01
CA THR A 80 8.87 5.04 8.19
C THR A 80 8.99 6.53 7.88
N GLY A 81 9.01 6.91 6.59
CA GLY A 81 9.04 8.31 6.17
C GLY A 81 7.66 8.88 5.92
N SER A 82 7.57 10.19 5.74
CA SER A 82 6.38 10.89 5.24
C SER A 82 6.31 10.74 3.72
N PRO A 83 5.16 10.36 3.11
CA PRO A 83 5.02 10.00 1.67
C PRO A 83 5.95 10.84 0.79
N LEU A 84 6.99 10.22 0.23
CA LEU A 84 7.98 10.93 -0.57
C LEU A 84 7.26 11.44 -1.82
N SER A 85 7.48 12.71 -2.14
CA SER A 85 7.38 13.17 -3.52
C SER A 85 8.44 12.42 -4.32
N ASP A 86 8.05 11.30 -4.93
CA ASP A 86 8.92 10.42 -5.71
C ASP A 86 9.51 11.19 -6.90
N THR A 87 10.83 11.31 -6.96
CA THR A 87 11.55 11.98 -8.07
C THR A 87 12.07 10.98 -9.13
N GLY A 88 11.73 9.69 -9.02
CA GLY A 88 12.14 8.68 -9.99
C GLY A 88 10.98 7.79 -10.41
N TYR A 89 10.58 7.86 -11.68
CA TYR A 89 9.61 6.91 -12.24
C TYR A 89 10.21 5.50 -12.27
N ALA A 90 9.99 4.72 -11.22
CA ALA A 90 10.33 3.31 -11.18
C ALA A 90 9.04 2.51 -10.98
N PHE A 91 8.81 1.52 -11.83
CA PHE A 91 7.78 0.53 -11.55
C PHE A 91 8.23 -0.27 -10.32
N ARG A 92 7.40 -0.26 -9.28
CA ARG A 92 7.54 -1.20 -8.17
C ARG A 92 7.38 -2.62 -8.73
N ASN A 93 8.28 -3.52 -8.37
CA ASN A 93 8.09 -4.94 -8.70
C ASN A 93 6.82 -5.44 -8.03
N ALA A 94 6.06 -6.29 -8.74
CA ALA A 94 4.88 -6.92 -8.17
C ALA A 94 5.28 -7.72 -6.92
N PRO A 95 4.49 -7.65 -5.83
CA PRO A 95 4.70 -8.52 -4.69
C PRO A 95 4.54 -9.98 -5.12
N HIS A 96 5.35 -10.85 -4.55
CA HIS A 96 5.40 -12.25 -4.92
C HIS A 96 5.79 -13.06 -3.67
N PHE A 97 4.88 -13.90 -3.21
CA PHE A 97 5.07 -14.72 -2.01
C PHE A 97 4.95 -16.21 -2.33
N VAL A 98 4.18 -16.58 -3.35
CA VAL A 98 4.11 -17.95 -3.84
C VAL A 98 5.48 -18.34 -4.42
N SER A 99 5.99 -19.54 -4.15
CA SER A 99 7.25 -19.96 -4.76
C SER A 99 7.12 -20.14 -6.29
N MET A 100 8.06 -19.60 -7.08
CA MET A 100 8.14 -19.87 -8.53
C MET A 100 8.67 -21.28 -8.84
N ILE A 101 9.23 -21.96 -7.85
CA ILE A 101 9.76 -23.31 -7.99
C ILE A 101 8.64 -24.28 -7.66
N ARG A 102 8.23 -25.07 -8.66
CA ARG A 102 7.30 -26.18 -8.46
C ARG A 102 7.89 -27.19 -7.48
N ASP A 103 7.05 -27.70 -6.59
CA ASP A 103 7.45 -28.71 -5.60
C ASP A 103 8.01 -29.96 -6.32
N GLN A 104 9.33 -30.07 -6.34
CA GLN A 104 10.06 -31.14 -7.02
C GLN A 104 10.19 -32.38 -6.11
N TYR A 105 9.90 -32.24 -4.81
CA TYR A 105 10.14 -33.30 -3.81
C TYR A 105 8.95 -33.46 -2.87
N PRO A 106 8.69 -34.67 -2.34
CA PRO A 106 7.55 -34.95 -1.46
C PRO A 106 7.67 -34.33 -0.04
N TYR A 107 8.51 -33.29 0.12
CA TYR A 107 8.85 -32.64 1.39
C TYR A 107 8.54 -31.14 1.43
N GLY A 108 7.75 -30.58 0.51
CA GLY A 108 7.07 -29.29 0.72
C GLY A 108 7.95 -28.02 0.67
N ILE A 109 9.12 -28.08 0.04
CA ILE A 109 10.02 -26.91 -0.06
C ILE A 109 9.61 -25.88 -1.12
N GLY A 110 8.58 -26.20 -1.92
CA GLY A 110 7.97 -25.33 -2.93
C GLY A 110 6.49 -25.07 -2.67
N GLU A 111 6.10 -24.98 -1.40
CA GLU A 111 4.70 -24.93 -0.99
C GLU A 111 3.97 -23.71 -1.57
N VAL A 112 3.11 -23.97 -2.56
CA VAL A 112 2.03 -23.08 -2.98
C VAL A 112 0.95 -23.21 -1.91
N THR A 113 1.15 -22.57 -0.75
CA THR A 113 0.13 -22.60 0.29
C THR A 113 -1.01 -21.65 -0.07
N ILE A 114 -2.24 -22.00 0.36
CA ILE A 114 -3.41 -21.10 0.20
C ILE A 114 -3.14 -19.76 0.91
N ARG A 115 -2.41 -19.81 2.02
CA ARG A 115 -2.04 -18.63 2.82
C ARG A 115 -1.15 -17.67 2.03
N ASP A 116 -0.12 -18.16 1.34
CA ASP A 116 0.77 -17.31 0.53
C ASP A 116 0.03 -16.71 -0.67
N ALA A 117 -0.86 -17.48 -1.30
CA ALA A 117 -1.70 -16.98 -2.38
C ALA A 117 -2.65 -15.86 -1.91
N GLN A 118 -3.22 -15.98 -0.70
CA GLN A 118 -4.05 -14.94 -0.10
C GLN A 118 -3.23 -13.67 0.16
N TYR A 119 -2.06 -13.78 0.80
CA TYR A 119 -1.21 -12.62 1.04
C TYR A 119 -0.70 -11.97 -0.24
N GLU A 120 -0.43 -12.76 -1.27
CA GLU A 120 0.01 -12.22 -2.56
C GLU A 120 -1.11 -11.43 -3.21
N THR A 121 -2.34 -11.96 -3.17
CA THR A 121 -3.53 -11.24 -3.65
C THR A 121 -3.73 -9.94 -2.89
N ASP A 122 -3.68 -9.97 -1.55
CA ASP A 122 -3.86 -8.78 -0.72
C ASP A 122 -2.78 -7.73 -1.00
N ALA A 123 -1.50 -8.14 -1.10
CA ALA A 123 -0.42 -7.22 -1.41
C ALA A 123 -0.51 -6.64 -2.83
N VAL A 124 -0.97 -7.42 -3.81
CA VAL A 124 -1.23 -6.92 -5.18
C VAL A 124 -2.36 -5.89 -5.17
N LEU A 125 -3.44 -6.14 -4.42
CA LEU A 125 -4.56 -5.20 -4.29
C LEU A 125 -4.12 -3.90 -3.61
N ASP A 126 -3.38 -3.98 -2.51
CA ASP A 126 -2.79 -2.82 -1.85
C ASP A 126 -1.86 -2.05 -2.81
N HIS A 127 -1.04 -2.78 -3.56
CA HIS A 127 -0.14 -2.18 -4.53
C HIS A 127 -0.88 -1.40 -5.62
N TYR A 128 -1.99 -1.92 -6.15
CA TYR A 128 -2.83 -1.20 -7.10
C TYR A 128 -3.57 -0.03 -6.45
N PHE A 129 -4.10 -0.21 -5.24
CA PHE A 129 -4.89 0.81 -4.57
C PHE A 129 -4.03 2.03 -4.21
N TYR A 130 -2.85 1.82 -3.66
CA TYR A 130 -1.92 2.88 -3.24
C TYR A 130 -0.99 3.37 -4.37
N HIS A 131 -1.19 2.91 -5.61
CA HIS A 131 -0.40 3.39 -6.73
C HIS A 131 -0.69 4.88 -7.01
N ASP A 132 0.36 5.67 -7.28
CA ASP A 132 0.23 7.12 -7.45
C ASP A 132 -0.74 7.53 -8.57
N ASN A 133 -0.82 6.70 -9.62
CA ASN A 133 -1.75 6.89 -10.74
C ASN A 133 -3.22 6.56 -10.40
N THR A 134 -3.52 5.82 -9.34
CA THR A 134 -4.89 5.38 -9.06
C THR A 134 -5.83 6.56 -8.83
N ALA A 135 -5.42 7.51 -7.99
CA ALA A 135 -6.20 8.72 -7.71
C ALA A 135 -6.52 9.56 -8.98
N PRO A 136 -5.53 10.00 -9.80
CA PRO A 136 -5.83 10.78 -11.00
C PRO A 136 -6.63 10.00 -12.05
N PHE A 137 -6.37 8.69 -12.24
CA PHE A 137 -7.14 7.88 -13.20
C PHE A 137 -8.61 7.75 -12.79
N LEU A 138 -8.89 7.49 -11.52
CA LEU A 138 -10.27 7.43 -11.02
C LEU A 138 -10.96 8.79 -11.09
N CYS A 139 -10.26 9.86 -10.70
CA CYS A 139 -10.81 11.22 -10.74
C CYS A 139 -11.24 11.65 -12.15
N ILE A 140 -10.42 11.38 -13.18
CA ILE A 140 -10.82 11.66 -14.57
C ILE A 140 -12.13 10.95 -14.91
N ARG A 141 -12.28 9.68 -14.54
CA ARG A 141 -13.49 8.89 -14.83
C ARG A 141 -14.71 9.37 -14.06
N PHE A 142 -14.54 9.72 -12.78
CA PHE A 142 -15.62 10.28 -11.98
C PHE A 142 -16.08 11.60 -12.56
N ILE A 143 -15.17 12.55 -12.80
CA ILE A 143 -15.52 13.85 -13.37
C ILE A 143 -16.23 13.71 -14.73
N GLN A 144 -15.75 12.80 -15.59
CA GLN A 144 -16.41 12.49 -16.86
C GLN A 144 -17.82 11.92 -16.67
N ARG A 145 -18.03 11.08 -15.66
CA ARG A 145 -19.37 10.53 -15.35
C ARG A 145 -20.33 11.58 -14.78
N PHE A 146 -19.79 12.61 -14.13
CA PHE A 146 -20.55 13.75 -13.62
C PHE A 146 -20.73 14.89 -14.65
N GLY A 147 -20.40 14.65 -15.92
CA GLY A 147 -20.82 15.51 -17.04
C GLY A 147 -19.76 16.45 -17.59
N ILE A 148 -18.50 16.34 -17.16
CA ILE A 148 -17.40 17.17 -17.68
C ILE A 148 -16.45 16.29 -18.49
N SER A 149 -16.57 16.38 -19.82
CA SER A 149 -15.85 15.51 -20.76
C SER A 149 -14.33 15.76 -20.79
N ASN A 150 -13.92 17.02 -20.62
CA ASN A 150 -12.53 17.47 -20.69
C ASN A 150 -12.15 18.29 -19.44
N PRO A 151 -11.94 17.63 -18.28
CA PRO A 151 -11.62 18.33 -17.04
C PRO A 151 -10.25 19.00 -17.09
N SER A 152 -10.15 20.20 -16.50
CA SER A 152 -8.86 20.89 -16.43
C SER A 152 -7.85 20.13 -15.54
N PRO A 153 -6.53 20.27 -15.79
CA PRO A 153 -5.50 19.66 -14.95
C PRO A 153 -5.61 20.02 -13.46
N ARG A 154 -6.04 21.25 -13.16
CA ARG A 154 -6.28 21.70 -11.79
C ARG A 154 -7.43 20.91 -11.16
N TYR A 155 -8.53 20.71 -11.87
CA TYR A 155 -9.68 20.00 -11.33
C TYR A 155 -9.32 18.54 -10.99
N ILE A 156 -8.60 17.87 -11.89
CA ILE A 156 -8.07 16.53 -11.65
C ILE A 156 -7.16 16.53 -10.40
N THR A 157 -6.33 17.57 -10.23
CA THR A 157 -5.42 17.69 -9.08
C THR A 157 -6.19 17.87 -7.77
N GLU A 158 -7.24 18.69 -7.73
CA GLU A 158 -8.07 18.89 -6.53
C GLU A 158 -8.80 17.59 -6.14
N CYS A 159 -9.42 16.91 -7.11
CA CYS A 159 -10.05 15.62 -6.87
C CYS A 159 -9.04 14.57 -6.40
N ALA A 160 -7.87 14.47 -7.05
CA ALA A 160 -6.85 13.50 -6.67
C ALA A 160 -6.29 13.79 -5.27
N ARG A 161 -6.19 15.07 -4.88
CA ARG A 161 -5.80 15.45 -3.52
C ARG A 161 -6.85 14.99 -2.52
N ALA A 162 -8.14 15.26 -2.77
CA ALA A 162 -9.22 14.83 -1.90
C ALA A 162 -9.29 13.30 -1.72
N PHE A 163 -9.07 12.53 -2.80
CA PHE A 163 -8.96 11.07 -2.74
C PHE A 163 -7.80 10.63 -1.86
N ARG A 164 -6.62 11.24 -2.01
CA ARG A 164 -5.42 10.86 -1.25
C ARG A 164 -5.48 11.28 0.23
N SER A 165 -6.01 12.45 0.53
CA SER A 165 -6.12 12.96 1.90
C SER A 165 -7.37 12.47 2.63
N GLY A 166 -8.34 11.91 1.90
CA GLY A 166 -9.64 11.54 2.45
C GLY A 166 -10.45 12.72 2.96
N LEU A 167 -10.10 13.94 2.55
CA LEU A 167 -10.71 15.19 3.04
C LEU A 167 -10.86 16.19 1.91
N TYR A 168 -12.01 16.84 1.85
CA TYR A 168 -12.27 17.94 0.93
C TYR A 168 -12.97 19.10 1.64
N SER A 169 -12.43 20.30 1.47
CA SER A 169 -13.03 21.54 1.99
C SER A 169 -13.32 22.47 0.80
N PRO A 170 -14.59 22.78 0.52
CA PRO A 170 -14.92 23.70 -0.57
C PRO A 170 -14.39 25.10 -0.26
N PRO A 171 -13.94 25.86 -1.28
CA PRO A 171 -13.54 27.25 -1.10
C PRO A 171 -14.66 28.08 -0.47
N GLY A 172 -14.37 28.77 0.64
CA GLY A 172 -15.34 29.61 1.34
C GLY A 172 -16.34 28.87 2.23
N SER A 173 -16.22 27.54 2.37
CA SER A 173 -17.03 26.74 3.29
C SER A 173 -16.23 26.36 4.53
N VAL A 174 -16.89 26.34 5.69
CA VAL A 174 -16.31 25.85 6.96
C VAL A 174 -16.43 24.33 7.07
N HIS A 175 -17.28 23.72 6.25
CA HIS A 175 -17.52 22.29 6.24
C HIS A 175 -16.42 21.53 5.50
N THR A 176 -15.91 20.48 6.14
CA THR A 176 -14.99 19.51 5.55
C THR A 176 -15.72 18.18 5.38
N PHE A 177 -15.57 17.57 4.21
CA PHE A 177 -16.15 16.28 3.87
C PHE A 177 -15.08 15.19 3.93
N GLY A 178 -15.45 14.03 4.47
CA GLY A 178 -14.63 12.82 4.51
C GLY A 178 -14.14 12.39 5.90
N THR A 179 -13.52 11.21 5.96
CA THR A 179 -13.03 10.56 7.19
C THR A 179 -11.55 10.83 7.46
N GLY A 180 -10.78 11.29 6.47
CA GLY A 180 -9.32 11.41 6.58
C GLY A 180 -8.53 10.19 6.10
N ASP A 181 -9.23 9.16 5.60
CA ASP A 181 -8.59 7.94 5.12
C ASP A 181 -8.31 8.01 3.62
N TYR A 182 -7.20 7.41 3.19
CA TYR A 182 -6.86 7.32 1.77
C TYR A 182 -7.96 6.56 0.99
N GLY A 183 -8.40 7.16 -0.11
CA GLY A 183 -9.43 6.60 -0.98
C GLY A 183 -10.87 6.83 -0.52
N ASP A 184 -11.11 7.76 0.41
CA ASP A 184 -12.47 8.11 0.81
C ASP A 184 -13.28 8.70 -0.37
N LEU A 185 -14.31 7.97 -0.77
CA LEU A 185 -15.23 8.36 -1.84
C LEU A 185 -16.11 9.55 -1.44
N HIS A 186 -16.39 9.78 -0.17
CA HIS A 186 -17.16 10.94 0.28
C HIS A 186 -16.40 12.23 -0.03
N ALA A 187 -15.14 12.32 0.39
CA ALA A 187 -14.28 13.46 0.07
C ALA A 187 -14.08 13.61 -1.45
N THR A 188 -13.86 12.49 -2.15
CA THR A 188 -13.62 12.49 -3.60
C THR A 188 -14.83 12.98 -4.39
N ILE A 189 -16.02 12.46 -4.09
CA ILE A 189 -17.26 12.85 -4.78
C ILE A 189 -17.65 14.29 -4.41
N ALA A 190 -17.46 14.70 -3.16
CA ALA A 190 -17.64 16.10 -2.77
C ALA A 190 -16.72 17.03 -3.58
N ALA A 191 -15.46 16.64 -3.78
CA ALA A 191 -14.53 17.37 -4.61
C ALA A 191 -14.94 17.42 -6.09
N VAL A 192 -15.64 16.41 -6.61
CA VAL A 192 -16.18 16.44 -7.98
C VAL A 192 -17.40 17.36 -8.07
N ILE A 193 -18.36 17.23 -7.15
CA ILE A 193 -19.62 17.96 -7.26
C ILE A 193 -19.47 19.44 -6.91
N LEU A 194 -18.66 19.77 -5.91
CA LEU A 194 -18.55 21.12 -5.34
C LEU A 194 -17.37 21.92 -5.87
N ASP A 195 -16.60 21.36 -6.82
CA ASP A 195 -15.53 22.11 -7.42
C ASP A 195 -16.07 23.25 -8.30
N ARG A 196 -15.38 24.39 -8.25
CA ARG A 196 -15.72 25.61 -9.00
C ARG A 196 -15.95 25.39 -10.49
N GLU A 197 -15.29 24.41 -11.11
CA GLU A 197 -15.44 24.10 -12.54
C GLU A 197 -16.72 23.32 -12.80
N GLY A 198 -17.17 22.50 -11.85
CA GLY A 198 -18.46 21.82 -11.90
C GLY A 198 -19.65 22.70 -11.55
N SER A 199 -19.44 23.78 -10.78
CA SER A 199 -20.50 24.67 -10.33
C SER A 199 -20.49 26.06 -10.99
N SER A 200 -19.66 26.31 -12.00
CA SER A 200 -19.52 27.63 -12.62
C SER A 200 -20.65 27.92 -13.61
N GLU A 201 -21.47 28.94 -13.31
CA GLU A 201 -22.49 29.45 -14.22
C GLU A 201 -21.92 30.01 -15.53
N VAL A 202 -20.66 30.47 -15.52
CA VAL A 202 -19.99 30.98 -16.73
C VAL A 202 -19.63 29.84 -17.67
N LEU A 203 -19.15 28.72 -17.12
CA LEU A 203 -18.82 27.53 -17.90
C LEU A 203 -20.06 26.79 -18.37
N ASP A 204 -21.15 26.82 -17.61
CA ASP A 204 -22.44 26.24 -18.03
C ASP A 204 -23.03 26.96 -19.25
N ARG A 205 -22.71 28.25 -19.43
CA ARG A 205 -23.11 29.04 -20.60
C ARG A 205 -22.20 28.84 -21.82
N ASP A 206 -21.05 28.18 -21.66
CA ASP A 206 -20.12 27.92 -22.76
C ASP A 206 -20.56 26.67 -23.54
N PRO A 207 -20.93 26.78 -24.83
CA PRO A 207 -21.34 25.65 -25.65
C PRO A 207 -20.26 24.58 -25.85
N SER A 208 -18.99 24.91 -25.59
CA SER A 208 -17.86 23.98 -25.69
C SER A 208 -17.55 23.25 -24.38
N SER A 209 -18.23 23.63 -23.29
CA SER A 209 -18.09 23.05 -21.96
C SER A 209 -19.16 21.98 -21.69
N GLY A 210 -18.90 21.11 -20.71
CA GLY A 210 -19.80 20.03 -20.31
C GLY A 210 -19.57 18.72 -21.06
N SER A 211 -20.66 18.01 -21.36
CA SER A 211 -20.63 16.69 -21.98
C SER A 211 -21.23 16.73 -23.38
N LEU A 212 -20.50 16.15 -24.34
CA LEU A 212 -21.05 15.85 -25.65
C LEU A 212 -22.18 14.83 -25.47
N ARG A 213 -23.37 15.20 -25.96
CA ARG A 213 -24.51 14.29 -25.99
C ARG A 213 -24.15 13.09 -26.84
N GLU A 214 -24.31 11.88 -26.29
CA GLU A 214 -24.03 10.65 -27.00
C GLU A 214 -24.82 10.61 -28.33
N PRO A 215 -24.22 10.15 -29.44
CA PRO A 215 -24.91 10.07 -30.71
C PRO A 215 -26.13 9.15 -30.56
N LEU A 216 -27.32 9.73 -30.68
CA LEU A 216 -28.56 8.97 -30.66
C LEU A 216 -28.62 8.13 -31.94
N LEU A 217 -28.59 6.80 -31.78
CA LEU A 217 -29.00 5.90 -32.86
C LEU A 217 -30.45 6.23 -33.22
N LYS A 218 -30.64 6.76 -34.41
CA LYS A 218 -31.96 7.00 -34.98
C LYS A 218 -32.55 5.62 -35.30
N VAL A 219 -33.52 5.17 -34.50
CA VAL A 219 -34.36 4.03 -34.83
C VAL A 219 -35.31 4.42 -35.96
#